data_AF-A0A1S2IEC8-F1
#
_entry.id   AF-A0A1S2IEC8-F1
#
_cell.length_a   1.000
_cell.length_b   1.000
_cell.length_c   1.000
_cell.angle_alpha   90.00
_cell.angle_beta   90.00
_cell.angle_gamma   90.00
#
_symmetry.space_group_name_H-M   'P 1'
#
loop_
_entity.id
_entity.type
_entity.pdbx_description
1 polymer ?
#
loop_
_entity_poly.entity_id
_entity_poly.type
_entity_poly.pdbx_seq_one_letter_code
_entity_poly.pdbx_strand_id
1 'polypeptide(L)'
;MSTDRTSAPTETRPRRLTPTTAVAMPSSTRLLLSALGFVAGVAIALVGGATPGLVITLGLVLLAASFLLGRLRDRTRATTMPIVLASTASIPMVSSGPPNILMVLTFAGAALFGHALGTASRARHEARESAALPSDPATVPGRTVLLWRMGREQFEVIDPSEKRLRTVIRGPKGNVPSSIELRRDTAGLDVLRPADVPVAVLHTMDVRTGPWYEIVDAVAAPGPGQPVPANPSPAAYRDRAVAAAVHFSRTGGPLPSAPWAPTARG
;
A
#
# COMPACT_ATOMS: atom_id res chain seq x y z
N MET A 1 3.75 31.63 41.57
CA MET A 1 4.45 31.86 40.29
C MET A 1 4.17 30.69 39.37
N SER A 2 3.42 30.95 38.30
CA SER A 2 2.98 29.98 37.29
C SER A 2 4.14 29.69 36.34
N THR A 3 4.52 28.44 36.15
CA THR A 3 5.45 28.02 35.11
C THR A 3 4.75 27.05 34.16
N ASP A 4 4.66 27.51 32.92
CA ASP A 4 4.36 26.84 31.67
C ASP A 4 3.97 25.36 31.73
N ARG A 5 2.68 25.11 31.46
CA ARG A 5 2.29 23.89 30.75
C ARG A 5 2.81 24.03 29.33
N THR A 6 4.06 23.62 29.09
CA THR A 6 4.56 23.34 27.74
C THR A 6 3.69 22.23 27.18
N SER A 7 2.66 22.61 26.44
CA SER A 7 1.83 21.69 25.69
C SER A 7 2.75 20.88 24.79
N ALA A 8 2.80 19.56 25.00
CA ALA A 8 3.55 18.69 24.11
C ALA A 8 3.07 18.95 22.68
N PRO A 9 3.99 19.03 21.69
CA PRO A 9 3.60 19.33 20.33
C PRO A 9 2.56 18.31 19.86
N THR A 10 1.44 18.82 19.33
CA THR A 10 0.29 18.00 18.96
C THR A 10 0.53 17.35 17.60
N GLU A 11 0.22 16.06 17.49
CA GLU A 11 0.29 15.28 16.24
C GLU A 11 -0.39 16.05 15.10
N THR A 12 0.33 16.24 13.98
CA THR A 12 -0.27 16.85 12.80
C THR A 12 -1.25 15.88 12.14
N ARG A 13 -2.23 16.40 11.41
CA ARG A 13 -3.09 15.54 10.58
C ARG A 13 -2.25 14.72 9.60
N PRO A 14 -2.55 13.43 9.39
CA PRO A 14 -1.87 12.61 8.39
C PRO A 14 -1.92 13.27 7.02
N ARG A 15 -0.74 13.57 6.47
CA ARG A 15 -0.56 14.08 5.12
C ARG A 15 -0.27 12.91 4.20
N ARG A 16 -1.03 12.79 3.11
CA ARG A 16 -0.75 11.82 2.05
C ARG A 16 0.32 12.40 1.14
N LEU A 17 1.40 11.66 0.96
CA LEU A 17 2.44 11.94 -0.03
C LEU A 17 2.07 11.22 -1.33
N THR A 18 2.31 11.89 -2.46
CA THR A 18 1.92 11.41 -3.79
C THR A 18 2.63 10.09 -4.09
N PRO A 19 1.97 9.13 -4.77
CA PRO A 19 2.56 7.81 -5.02
C PRO A 19 3.92 7.91 -5.72
N THR A 20 4.92 7.21 -5.19
CA THR A 20 6.30 7.21 -5.74
C THR A 20 6.41 6.58 -7.13
N THR A 21 5.35 5.93 -7.61
CA THR A 21 5.20 5.48 -8.99
C THR A 21 3.76 5.66 -9.43
N ALA A 22 3.52 6.40 -10.51
CA ALA A 22 2.21 6.51 -11.15
C ALA A 22 1.78 5.16 -11.78
N VAL A 23 0.48 4.88 -11.86
CA VAL A 23 -0.03 3.77 -12.69
C VAL A 23 0.45 3.95 -14.12
N ALA A 24 1.05 2.89 -14.68
CA ALA A 24 1.46 2.90 -16.07
C ALA A 24 0.24 3.06 -16.99
N MET A 25 0.33 3.98 -17.93
CA MET A 25 -0.65 4.11 -19.01
C MET A 25 -0.79 2.77 -19.74
N PRO A 26 -2.03 2.32 -20.03
CA PRO A 26 -2.23 1.24 -20.99
C PRO A 26 -1.58 1.61 -22.33
N SER A 27 -0.96 0.64 -23.01
CA SER A 27 -0.41 0.88 -24.35
C SER A 27 -1.53 1.25 -25.33
N SER A 28 -1.19 2.05 -26.35
CA SER A 28 -2.10 2.41 -27.45
C SER A 28 -2.70 1.17 -28.12
N THR A 29 -1.88 0.13 -28.32
CA THR A 29 -2.30 -1.18 -28.84
C THR A 29 -3.35 -1.83 -27.95
N ARG A 30 -3.19 -1.80 -26.62
CA ARG A 30 -4.15 -2.39 -25.70
C ARG A 30 -5.49 -1.67 -25.73
N LEU A 31 -5.48 -0.33 -25.78
CA LEU A 31 -6.70 0.46 -25.90
C LEU A 31 -7.41 0.17 -27.23
N LEU A 32 -6.68 0.16 -28.34
CA LEU A 32 -7.20 -0.12 -29.67
C LEU A 32 -7.84 -1.52 -29.74
N LEU A 33 -7.10 -2.56 -29.30
CA LEU A 33 -7.60 -3.94 -29.30
C LEU A 33 -8.82 -4.11 -28.40
N SER A 34 -8.85 -3.46 -27.23
CA SER A 34 -10.03 -3.52 -26.34
C SER A 34 -11.27 -2.85 -26.94
N ALA A 35 -11.10 -1.72 -27.65
CA ALA A 35 -12.19 -1.03 -28.32
C ALA A 35 -12.72 -1.85 -29.50
N LEU A 36 -11.83 -2.37 -30.34
CA LEU A 36 -12.19 -3.26 -31.45
C LEU A 36 -12.86 -4.53 -30.96
N GLY A 37 -12.37 -5.14 -29.86
CA GLY A 37 -12.96 -6.32 -29.26
C GLY A 37 -14.37 -6.09 -28.72
N PHE A 38 -14.63 -4.93 -28.11
CA PHE A 38 -16.00 -4.55 -27.70
C PHE A 38 -16.93 -4.37 -28.90
N VAL A 39 -16.52 -3.62 -29.92
CA VAL A 39 -17.32 -3.38 -31.14
C VAL A 39 -17.61 -4.69 -31.87
N ALA A 40 -16.59 -5.54 -32.04
CA ALA A 40 -16.74 -6.85 -32.66
C ALA A 40 -17.67 -7.75 -31.84
N GLY A 41 -17.54 -7.76 -30.51
CA GLY A 41 -18.44 -8.51 -29.63
C GLY A 41 -19.91 -8.12 -29.82
N VAL A 42 -20.21 -6.81 -29.75
CA VAL A 42 -21.56 -6.28 -29.97
C VAL A 42 -22.08 -6.67 -31.35
N ALA A 43 -21.29 -6.46 -32.41
CA ALA A 43 -21.69 -6.78 -33.78
C ALA A 43 -22.00 -8.27 -33.95
N ILE A 44 -21.13 -9.15 -33.44
CA ILE A 44 -21.30 -10.60 -33.51
C ILE A 44 -22.55 -11.05 -32.74
N ALA A 45 -22.82 -10.48 -31.56
CA ALA A 45 -24.03 -10.81 -30.79
C ALA A 45 -25.32 -10.40 -31.50
N LEU A 46 -25.33 -9.22 -32.14
CA LEU A 46 -26.48 -8.74 -32.91
C LEU A 46 -26.74 -9.60 -34.15
N VAL A 47 -25.69 -9.96 -34.89
CA VAL A 47 -25.79 -10.88 -36.05
C VAL A 47 -26.25 -12.27 -35.60
N GLY A 48 -25.84 -12.71 -34.41
CA GLY A 48 -26.27 -13.96 -33.79
C GLY A 48 -27.68 -13.95 -33.21
N GLY A 49 -28.50 -12.93 -33.52
CA GLY A 49 -29.92 -12.86 -33.14
C GLY A 49 -30.19 -12.45 -31.70
N ALA A 50 -29.21 -11.89 -30.99
CA ALA A 50 -29.43 -11.39 -29.63
C ALA A 50 -30.30 -10.12 -29.63
N THR A 51 -31.17 -9.98 -28.63
CA THR A 51 -32.04 -8.81 -28.48
C THR A 51 -31.22 -7.52 -28.36
N PRO A 52 -31.32 -6.57 -29.30
CA PRO A 52 -30.43 -5.41 -29.35
C PRO A 52 -30.42 -4.57 -28.06
N GLY A 53 -31.59 -4.32 -27.49
CA GLY A 53 -31.72 -3.56 -26.24
C GLY A 53 -31.01 -4.22 -25.07
N LEU A 54 -30.99 -5.55 -25.00
CA LEU A 54 -30.36 -6.29 -23.90
C LEU A 54 -28.83 -6.28 -24.04
N VAL A 55 -28.32 -6.51 -25.25
CA VAL A 55 -26.88 -6.46 -25.59
C VAL A 55 -26.28 -5.10 -25.24
N ILE A 56 -26.93 -4.03 -25.69
CA ILE A 56 -26.44 -2.66 -25.49
C ILE A 56 -26.50 -2.28 -24.02
N THR A 57 -27.62 -2.52 -23.33
CA THR A 57 -27.80 -2.08 -21.94
C THR A 57 -26.83 -2.79 -21.00
N LEU A 58 -26.75 -4.13 -21.07
CA LEU A 58 -25.84 -4.89 -20.20
C LEU A 58 -24.37 -4.65 -20.55
N GLY A 59 -24.03 -4.51 -21.84
CA GLY A 59 -22.69 -4.14 -22.28
C GLY A 59 -22.23 -2.80 -21.70
N LEU A 60 -23.10 -1.79 -21.71
CA LEU A 60 -22.82 -0.47 -21.13
C LEU A 60 -22.68 -0.52 -19.60
N VAL A 61 -23.57 -1.25 -18.91
CA VAL A 61 -23.48 -1.42 -17.44
C VAL A 61 -22.15 -2.06 -17.06
N LEU A 62 -21.74 -3.11 -17.77
CA LEU A 62 -20.49 -3.82 -17.50
C LEU A 62 -19.25 -2.97 -17.82
N LEU A 63 -19.30 -2.18 -18.90
CA LEU A 63 -18.27 -1.20 -19.24
C LEU A 63 -18.14 -0.15 -18.13
N ALA A 64 -19.25 0.42 -17.66
CA ALA A 64 -19.26 1.42 -16.61
C ALA A 64 -18.75 0.86 -15.27
N ALA A 65 -19.20 -0.34 -14.88
CA ALA A 65 -18.73 -1.02 -13.69
C ALA A 65 -17.21 -1.30 -13.77
N SER A 66 -16.74 -1.79 -14.91
CA SER A 66 -15.33 -2.09 -15.14
C SER A 66 -14.46 -0.83 -15.21
N PHE A 67 -15.00 0.28 -15.70
CA PHE A 67 -14.37 1.60 -15.64
C PHE A 67 -14.15 2.06 -14.19
N LEU A 68 -15.19 1.98 -13.35
CA LEU A 68 -15.09 2.33 -11.94
C LEU A 68 -14.07 1.44 -11.22
N LEU A 69 -14.06 0.13 -11.51
CA LEU A 69 -13.06 -0.81 -11.00
C LEU A 69 -11.64 -0.49 -11.45
N GLY A 70 -11.44 -0.16 -12.74
CA GLY A 70 -10.15 0.25 -13.27
C GLY A 70 -9.62 1.56 -12.65
N ARG A 71 -10.52 2.39 -12.10
CA ARG A 71 -10.16 3.58 -11.31
C ARG A 71 -9.84 3.29 -9.85
N LEU A 72 -10.20 2.12 -9.31
CA LEU A 72 -9.88 1.78 -7.93
C LEU A 72 -8.37 1.65 -7.71
N ARG A 73 -7.94 1.97 -6.48
CA ARG A 73 -6.53 1.88 -6.08
C ARG A 73 -6.07 0.48 -5.70
N ASP A 74 -7.01 -0.40 -5.34
CA ASP A 74 -6.73 -1.74 -4.81
C ASP A 74 -6.50 -2.78 -5.92
N ARG A 75 -5.30 -3.38 -5.92
CA ARG A 75 -4.75 -4.18 -7.04
C ARG A 75 -5.43 -5.54 -7.17
N THR A 76 -5.79 -6.17 -6.05
CA THR A 76 -6.45 -7.49 -6.01
C THR A 76 -7.89 -7.41 -6.46
N ARG A 77 -8.62 -6.34 -6.11
CA ARG A 77 -10.00 -6.12 -6.55
C ARG A 77 -10.10 -5.70 -8.01
N ALA A 78 -9.16 -4.89 -8.50
CA ALA A 78 -9.16 -4.42 -9.88
C ALA A 78 -8.97 -5.54 -10.92
N THR A 79 -8.20 -6.59 -10.63
CA THR A 79 -7.96 -7.70 -11.57
C THR A 79 -8.98 -8.83 -11.48
N THR A 80 -9.48 -9.16 -10.29
CA THR A 80 -10.42 -10.28 -10.11
C THR A 80 -11.87 -9.90 -10.37
N MET A 81 -12.29 -8.67 -10.04
CA MET A 81 -13.70 -8.28 -10.16
C MET A 81 -14.23 -8.17 -11.60
N PRO A 82 -13.47 -7.71 -12.62
CA PRO A 82 -13.98 -7.68 -14.00
C PRO A 82 -14.27 -9.08 -14.55
N ILE A 83 -13.45 -10.06 -14.17
CA ILE A 83 -13.64 -11.48 -14.53
C ILE A 83 -14.86 -12.03 -13.81
N VAL A 84 -14.99 -11.78 -12.51
CA VAL A 84 -16.16 -12.20 -11.72
C VAL A 84 -17.45 -11.53 -12.22
N LEU A 85 -17.41 -10.25 -12.58
CA LEU A 85 -18.56 -9.52 -13.14
C LEU A 85 -18.97 -10.05 -14.51
N ALA A 86 -18.01 -10.27 -15.42
CA ALA A 86 -18.30 -10.88 -16.71
C ALA A 86 -18.89 -12.29 -16.55
N SER A 87 -18.33 -13.10 -15.66
CA SER A 87 -18.83 -14.46 -15.36
C SER A 87 -20.20 -14.44 -14.70
N THR A 88 -20.46 -13.54 -13.73
CA THR A 88 -21.74 -13.45 -13.01
C THR A 88 -22.86 -12.90 -13.90
N ALA A 89 -22.54 -11.93 -14.76
CA ALA A 89 -23.49 -11.39 -15.75
C ALA A 89 -23.90 -12.44 -16.79
N SER A 90 -23.07 -13.46 -17.04
CA SER A 90 -23.41 -14.58 -17.94
C SER A 90 -24.27 -15.69 -17.29
N ILE A 91 -24.38 -15.76 -15.96
CA ILE A 91 -25.10 -16.84 -15.25
C ILE A 91 -26.61 -16.86 -15.54
N PRO A 92 -27.36 -15.74 -15.54
CA PRO A 92 -28.80 -15.74 -15.80
C PRO A 92 -29.19 -16.21 -17.21
N MET A 93 -28.21 -16.38 -18.10
CA MET A 93 -28.43 -16.71 -19.52
C MET A 93 -28.11 -18.17 -19.83
N VAL A 94 -27.55 -18.91 -18.87
CA VAL A 94 -27.38 -20.36 -18.93
C VAL A 94 -28.68 -21.08 -18.55
N SER A 95 -29.59 -20.43 -17.81
CA SER A 95 -30.85 -21.03 -17.37
C SER A 95 -32.01 -20.95 -18.37
N SER A 96 -31.84 -20.29 -19.53
CA SER A 96 -32.88 -20.11 -20.56
C SER A 96 -32.51 -20.68 -21.94
N GLY A 97 -31.39 -21.39 -22.06
CA GLY A 97 -30.88 -21.96 -23.30
C GLY A 97 -29.35 -22.08 -23.29
N PRO A 98 -28.72 -22.61 -24.35
CA PRO A 98 -27.26 -22.65 -24.43
C PRO A 98 -26.71 -21.23 -24.32
N PRO A 99 -25.66 -20.98 -23.51
CA PRO A 99 -25.07 -19.66 -23.39
C PRO A 99 -24.67 -19.18 -24.78
N ASN A 100 -25.30 -18.10 -25.26
CA ASN A 100 -24.94 -17.52 -26.54
C ASN A 100 -23.51 -16.99 -26.39
N ILE A 101 -22.53 -17.78 -26.83
CA ILE A 101 -21.09 -17.52 -26.70
C ILE A 101 -20.72 -16.11 -27.21
N LEU A 102 -21.53 -15.58 -28.12
CA LEU A 102 -21.44 -14.23 -28.69
C LEU A 102 -21.71 -13.12 -27.65
N MET A 103 -22.60 -13.36 -26.69
CA MET A 103 -22.86 -12.47 -25.57
C MET A 103 -21.73 -12.48 -24.54
N VAL A 104 -21.12 -13.64 -24.29
CA VAL A 104 -19.94 -13.76 -23.41
C VAL A 104 -18.77 -12.95 -23.98
N LEU A 105 -18.55 -13.02 -25.30
CA LEU A 105 -17.55 -12.20 -25.99
C LEU A 105 -17.85 -10.70 -25.89
N THR A 106 -19.12 -10.30 -26.01
CA THR A 106 -19.54 -8.90 -25.82
C THR A 106 -19.21 -8.41 -24.42
N PHE A 107 -19.52 -9.21 -23.40
CA PHE A 107 -19.28 -8.85 -22.00
C PHE A 107 -17.80 -8.82 -21.65
N ALA A 108 -17.02 -9.79 -22.15
CA ALA A 108 -15.56 -9.78 -22.01
C ALA A 108 -14.96 -8.51 -22.66
N GLY A 109 -15.41 -8.15 -23.87
CA GLY A 109 -15.00 -6.93 -24.56
C GLY A 109 -15.33 -5.66 -23.77
N ALA A 110 -16.57 -5.56 -23.28
CA ALA A 110 -17.03 -4.43 -22.46
C ALA A 110 -16.21 -4.28 -21.16
N ALA A 111 -15.94 -5.39 -20.48
CA ALA A 111 -15.18 -5.40 -19.24
C ALA A 111 -13.71 -4.99 -19.46
N LEU A 112 -13.06 -5.56 -20.47
CA LEU A 112 -11.67 -5.23 -20.82
C LEU A 112 -11.52 -3.77 -21.25
N PHE A 113 -12.44 -3.27 -22.07
CA PHE A 113 -12.43 -1.89 -22.54
C PHE A 113 -12.71 -0.90 -21.40
N GLY A 114 -13.75 -1.14 -20.61
CA GLY A 114 -14.08 -0.33 -19.44
C GLY A 114 -12.90 -0.23 -18.47
N HIS A 115 -12.28 -1.37 -18.13
CA HIS A 115 -11.11 -1.39 -17.24
C HIS A 115 -9.91 -0.62 -17.84
N ALA A 116 -9.63 -0.77 -19.14
CA ALA A 116 -8.54 -0.04 -19.79
C ALA A 116 -8.76 1.49 -19.81
N LEU A 117 -10.01 1.93 -20.01
CA LEU A 117 -10.37 3.35 -19.89
C LEU A 117 -10.25 3.85 -18.45
N GLY A 118 -10.67 3.05 -17.47
CA GLY A 118 -10.58 3.38 -16.04
C GLY A 118 -9.12 3.57 -15.60
N THR A 119 -8.23 2.66 -16.00
CA THR A 119 -6.79 2.76 -15.69
C THR A 119 -6.12 3.92 -16.41
N ALA A 120 -6.47 4.19 -17.67
CA ALA A 120 -5.97 5.37 -18.39
C ALA A 120 -6.42 6.68 -17.75
N SER A 121 -7.70 6.77 -17.33
CA SER A 121 -8.23 7.92 -16.59
C SER A 121 -7.48 8.12 -15.27
N ARG A 122 -7.20 7.04 -14.54
CA ARG A 122 -6.46 7.08 -13.29
C ARG A 122 -5.01 7.50 -13.51
N ALA A 123 -4.31 6.92 -14.48
CA ALA A 123 -2.92 7.27 -14.81
C ALA A 123 -2.78 8.75 -15.16
N ARG A 124 -3.71 9.31 -15.94
CA ARG A 124 -3.75 10.75 -16.25
C ARG A 124 -4.01 11.61 -15.03
N HIS A 125 -4.88 11.17 -14.11
CA HIS A 125 -5.14 11.89 -12.87
C HIS A 125 -3.92 11.89 -11.95
N GLU A 126 -3.30 10.73 -11.74
CA GLU A 126 -2.07 10.58 -10.95
C GLU A 126 -0.91 11.36 -11.57
N ALA A 127 -0.80 11.43 -12.91
CA ALA A 127 0.22 12.24 -13.58
C ALA A 127 0.05 13.77 -13.39
N ARG A 128 -1.14 14.22 -12.97
CA ARG A 128 -1.43 15.63 -12.65
C ARG A 128 -1.32 15.93 -11.17
N GLU A 129 -1.29 14.91 -10.30
CA GLU A 129 -1.05 15.11 -8.86
C GLU A 129 0.41 15.54 -8.68
N SER A 130 0.65 16.76 -8.17
CA SER A 130 2.00 17.22 -7.84
C SER A 130 2.63 16.28 -6.80
N ALA A 131 3.89 15.89 -7.01
CA ALA A 131 4.62 15.06 -6.07
C ALA A 131 4.90 15.83 -4.77
N ALA A 132 4.13 15.55 -3.72
CA ALA A 132 4.38 16.06 -2.38
C ALA A 132 5.58 15.29 -1.81
N LEU A 133 6.70 15.98 -1.68
CA LEU A 133 7.90 15.43 -1.06
C LEU A 133 7.72 15.32 0.46
N PRO A 134 8.33 14.30 1.10
CA PRO A 134 8.44 14.25 2.55
C PRO A 134 9.04 15.55 3.09
N SER A 135 8.62 15.96 4.28
CA SER A 135 9.21 17.10 4.98
C SER A 135 10.65 16.76 5.32
N ASP A 136 11.57 17.67 5.00
CA ASP A 136 12.96 17.53 5.44
C ASP A 136 13.00 17.77 6.96
N PRO A 137 13.56 16.86 7.78
CA PRO A 137 13.74 17.06 9.20
C PRO A 137 14.41 18.40 9.55
N ALA A 138 15.30 18.90 8.68
CA ALA A 138 15.93 20.22 8.85
C ALA A 138 14.94 21.39 8.84
N THR A 139 13.77 21.23 8.20
CA THR A 139 12.71 22.25 8.16
C THR A 139 11.78 22.21 9.37
N VAL A 140 11.87 21.18 10.20
CA VAL A 140 11.08 20.97 11.42
C VAL A 140 11.97 20.55 12.60
N PRO A 141 12.92 21.40 13.02
CA PRO A 141 13.93 21.04 14.00
C PRO A 141 13.33 20.63 15.34
N GLY A 142 13.89 19.58 15.96
CA GLY A 142 13.44 19.01 17.22
C GLY A 142 12.12 18.23 17.14
N ARG A 143 11.49 18.14 15.96
CA ARG A 143 10.24 17.40 15.74
C ARG A 143 10.50 16.08 15.04
N THR A 144 9.65 15.09 15.30
CA THR A 144 9.79 13.77 14.67
C THR A 144 8.85 13.64 13.49
N VAL A 145 9.38 13.31 12.32
CA VAL A 145 8.62 12.99 11.12
C VAL A 145 8.47 11.47 11.02
N LEU A 146 7.24 10.97 11.04
CA LEU A 146 6.91 9.57 10.75
C LEU A 146 6.46 9.46 9.29
N LEU A 147 7.14 8.59 8.55
CA LEU A 147 6.80 8.20 7.19
C LEU A 147 6.40 6.72 7.18
N TRP A 148 5.30 6.38 6.52
CA TRP A 148 4.98 4.98 6.27
C TRP A 148 4.36 4.78 4.90
N ARG A 149 4.61 3.62 4.31
CA ARG A 149 4.13 3.27 2.97
C ARG A 149 3.12 2.14 3.04
N MET A 150 1.96 2.34 2.42
CA MET A 150 0.91 1.34 2.22
C MET A 150 0.81 1.04 0.72
N GLY A 151 1.50 0.00 0.26
CA GLY A 151 1.59 -0.31 -1.16
C GLY A 151 2.23 0.83 -1.95
N ARG A 152 1.43 1.58 -2.72
CA ARG A 152 1.89 2.75 -3.51
C ARG A 152 1.68 4.08 -2.81
N GLU A 153 0.91 4.12 -1.74
CA GLU A 153 0.63 5.35 -1.01
C GLU A 153 1.66 5.52 0.09
N GLN A 154 2.16 6.75 0.23
CA GLN A 154 3.03 7.11 1.33
C GLN A 154 2.32 8.16 2.16
N PHE A 155 2.50 8.10 3.47
CA PHE A 155 1.87 9.00 4.41
C PHE A 155 2.92 9.55 5.35
N GLU A 156 2.62 10.73 5.86
CA GLU A 156 3.48 11.48 6.74
C GLU A 156 2.67 12.06 7.90
N VAL A 157 3.26 12.03 9.10
CA VAL A 157 2.78 12.73 10.29
C VAL A 157 3.98 13.33 11.01
N ILE A 158 3.84 14.56 11.51
CA ILE A 158 4.82 15.20 12.37
C ILE A 158 4.34 15.07 13.83
N ASP A 159 5.26 14.72 14.72
CA ASP A 159 5.05 14.38 16.12
C ASP A 159 4.00 13.28 16.30
N PRO A 160 4.27 12.08 15.78
CA PRO A 160 3.34 10.97 15.85
C PRO A 160 3.02 10.62 17.31
N SER A 161 1.74 10.45 17.64
CA SER A 161 1.35 9.93 18.95
C SER A 161 1.83 8.48 19.14
N GLU A 162 1.98 8.05 20.39
CA GLU A 162 2.25 6.64 20.70
C GLU A 162 1.17 5.72 20.09
N LYS A 163 -0.10 6.17 20.12
CA LYS A 163 -1.21 5.44 19.49
C LYS A 163 -0.96 5.25 17.99
N ARG A 164 -0.54 6.31 17.27
CA ARG A 164 -0.19 6.24 15.84
C ARG A 164 0.94 5.25 15.59
N LEU A 165 2.04 5.36 16.34
CA LEU A 165 3.20 4.48 16.20
C LEU A 165 2.81 3.01 16.42
N ARG A 166 2.04 2.73 17.47
CA ARG A 166 1.53 1.39 17.75
C ARG A 166 0.64 0.87 16.63
N THR A 167 -0.28 1.70 16.10
CA THR A 167 -1.16 1.31 15.00
C THR A 167 -0.37 1.02 13.72
N VAL A 168 0.58 1.87 13.35
CA VAL A 168 1.39 1.72 12.13
C VAL A 168 2.31 0.50 12.25
N ILE A 169 3.01 0.32 13.37
CA ILE A 169 3.95 -0.80 13.58
C ILE A 169 3.21 -2.14 13.75
N ARG A 170 2.17 -2.20 14.59
CA ARG A 170 1.46 -3.49 14.79
C ARG A 170 0.65 -3.88 13.57
N GLY A 171 -0.03 -2.92 12.94
CA GLY A 171 -0.90 -3.09 11.77
C GLY A 171 -2.11 -4.03 12.03
N PRO A 172 -3.32 -3.73 11.55
CA PRO A 172 -4.37 -4.76 11.51
C PRO A 172 -4.01 -5.83 10.46
N LYS A 173 -4.50 -7.07 10.64
CA LYS A 173 -4.28 -8.17 9.69
C LYS A 173 -4.70 -7.72 8.28
N GLY A 174 -3.77 -7.76 7.32
CA GLY A 174 -4.01 -7.42 5.91
C GLY A 174 -3.80 -5.96 5.51
N ASN A 175 -3.52 -5.04 6.45
CA ASN A 175 -3.20 -3.64 6.13
C ASN A 175 -1.90 -3.22 6.82
N VAL A 176 -0.81 -3.88 6.43
CA VAL A 176 0.53 -3.72 7.00
C VAL A 176 1.37 -2.78 6.12
N PRO A 177 1.99 -1.73 6.69
CA PRO A 177 2.93 -0.90 5.96
C PRO A 177 4.12 -1.71 5.42
N SER A 178 4.51 -1.43 4.17
CA SER A 178 5.69 -2.00 3.52
C SER A 178 6.99 -1.35 3.96
N SER A 179 6.94 -0.09 4.40
CA SER A 179 8.06 0.61 5.02
C SER A 179 7.56 1.54 6.11
N ILE A 180 8.35 1.70 7.17
CA ILE A 180 8.12 2.66 8.25
C ILE A 180 9.48 3.27 8.57
N GLU A 181 9.51 4.59 8.56
CA GLU A 181 10.70 5.39 8.80
C GLU A 181 10.32 6.53 9.75
N LEU A 182 11.16 6.78 10.74
CA LEU A 182 11.12 7.96 11.59
C LEU A 182 12.39 8.76 11.37
N ARG A 183 12.23 10.08 11.27
CA ARG A 183 13.35 11.02 11.16
C ARG A 183 13.19 12.12 12.20
N ARG A 184 14.28 12.49 12.84
CA ARG A 184 14.33 13.62 13.78
C ARG A 184 15.69 14.26 13.68
N ASP A 185 15.72 15.54 13.33
CA ASP A 185 16.98 16.26 13.07
C ASP A 185 17.84 15.46 12.07
N THR A 186 19.05 15.06 12.45
CA THR A 186 19.91 14.21 11.62
C THR A 186 19.72 12.71 11.86
N ALA A 187 19.01 12.31 12.92
CA ALA A 187 18.85 10.91 13.29
C ALA A 187 17.70 10.25 12.53
N GLY A 188 17.82 8.93 12.32
CA GLY A 188 16.79 8.13 11.65
C GLY A 188 16.59 6.78 12.29
N LEU A 189 15.37 6.27 12.17
CA LEU A 189 14.97 4.96 12.63
C LEU A 189 14.04 4.30 11.61
N ASP A 190 14.45 3.16 11.07
CA ASP A 190 13.69 2.35 10.14
C ASP A 190 13.15 1.10 10.85
N VAL A 191 11.88 0.76 10.61
CA VAL A 191 11.28 -0.49 11.10
C VAL A 191 11.09 -1.44 9.92
N LEU A 192 11.93 -2.47 9.86
CA LEU A 192 11.97 -3.46 8.79
C LEU A 192 11.07 -4.66 9.12
N ARG A 193 10.38 -5.15 8.10
CA ARG A 193 9.53 -6.36 8.17
C ARG A 193 10.00 -7.36 7.11
N PRO A 194 10.71 -8.43 7.50
CA PRO A 194 10.94 -9.57 6.62
C PRO A 194 9.60 -10.24 6.26
N ALA A 195 9.57 -10.96 5.14
CA ALA A 195 8.37 -11.51 4.53
C ALA A 195 7.47 -12.34 5.48
N ASP A 196 8.07 -13.05 6.44
CA ASP A 196 7.38 -13.95 7.37
C ASP A 196 7.30 -13.43 8.84
N VAL A 197 7.60 -12.13 9.00
CA VAL A 197 7.38 -11.17 10.11
C VAL A 197 7.88 -11.49 11.54
N PRO A 198 9.20 -11.69 11.74
CA PRO A 198 9.90 -10.95 12.79
C PRO A 198 9.95 -9.43 12.45
N VAL A 199 10.20 -8.54 13.41
CA VAL A 199 10.35 -7.09 13.15
C VAL A 199 11.72 -6.67 13.64
N ALA A 200 12.51 -6.09 12.75
CA ALA A 200 13.80 -5.50 13.07
C ALA A 200 13.68 -3.97 13.07
N VAL A 201 14.45 -3.31 13.91
CA VAL A 201 14.56 -1.85 13.91
C VAL A 201 16.00 -1.50 13.64
N LEU A 202 16.21 -0.67 12.62
CA LEU A 202 17.49 -0.09 12.29
C LEU A 202 17.52 1.37 12.74
N HIS A 203 18.58 1.80 13.39
CA HIS A 203 18.76 3.16 13.86
C HIS A 203 20.09 3.74 13.38
N THR A 204 20.12 5.02 13.05
CA THR A 204 21.35 5.78 12.74
C THR A 204 21.30 7.16 13.39
N MET A 205 22.44 7.62 13.90
CA MET A 205 22.60 8.98 14.44
C MET A 205 22.75 10.04 13.32
N ASP A 206 23.07 9.59 12.10
CA ASP A 206 23.06 10.42 10.89
C ASP A 206 22.43 9.64 9.71
N VAL A 207 21.24 10.06 9.26
CA VAL A 207 20.54 9.48 8.10
C VAL A 207 21.37 9.57 6.82
N ARG A 208 22.27 10.56 6.70
CA ARG A 208 23.06 10.80 5.49
C ARG A 208 24.34 9.98 5.42
N THR A 209 24.95 9.65 6.56
CA THR A 209 26.32 9.09 6.60
C THR A 209 26.56 7.98 7.62
N GLY A 210 25.61 7.74 8.53
CA GLY A 210 25.89 7.00 9.76
C GLY A 210 25.85 5.47 9.61
N PRO A 211 26.63 4.75 10.43
CA PRO A 211 26.47 3.31 10.58
C PRO A 211 25.10 3.00 11.16
N TRP A 212 24.45 1.96 10.64
CA TRP A 212 23.15 1.51 11.11
C TRP A 212 23.32 0.50 12.25
N TYR A 213 22.43 0.58 13.23
CA TYR A 213 22.36 -0.34 14.36
C TYR A 213 21.04 -1.10 14.31
N GLU A 214 21.08 -2.42 14.41
CA GLU A 214 19.91 -3.28 14.43
C GLU A 214 19.60 -3.72 15.86
N ILE A 215 18.31 -3.74 16.23
CA ILE A 215 17.88 -4.44 17.45
C ILE A 215 18.04 -5.95 17.20
N VAL A 216 19.00 -6.56 17.87
CA VAL A 216 19.25 -8.01 17.81
C VAL A 216 18.56 -8.73 18.95
N ASP A 217 18.63 -10.06 18.94
CA ASP A 217 18.30 -10.83 20.13
C ASP A 217 19.54 -11.04 20.99
N ALA A 218 19.40 -10.91 22.31
CA ALA A 218 20.50 -11.19 23.25
C ALA A 218 20.85 -12.69 23.32
N VAL A 219 20.11 -13.54 22.60
CA VAL A 219 20.13 -15.01 22.67
C VAL A 219 21.15 -15.65 21.70
N ALA A 220 21.91 -14.86 20.95
CA ALA A 220 22.90 -15.37 19.99
C ALA A 220 24.18 -15.92 20.67
N ALA A 221 24.03 -17.04 21.40
CA ALA A 221 24.92 -18.19 21.54
C ALA A 221 24.66 -18.86 22.92
N PRO A 222 23.90 -19.96 23.02
CA PRO A 222 23.96 -20.79 24.21
C PRO A 222 25.38 -21.31 24.37
N GLY A 223 25.96 -21.18 25.57
CA GLY A 223 27.19 -21.91 25.90
C GLY A 223 26.99 -23.42 25.73
N PRO A 224 28.06 -24.21 25.54
CA PRO A 224 27.95 -25.66 25.36
C PRO A 224 27.07 -26.29 26.46
N GLY A 225 25.97 -26.94 26.09
CA GLY A 225 25.05 -27.62 27.02
C GLY A 225 23.91 -26.76 27.60
N GLN A 226 23.80 -25.48 27.24
CA GLN A 226 22.64 -24.67 27.64
C GLN A 226 21.44 -24.92 26.70
N PRO A 227 20.20 -24.99 27.23
CA PRO A 227 19.01 -25.10 26.40
C PRO A 227 18.95 -23.89 25.48
N VAL A 228 18.67 -24.12 24.19
CA VAL A 228 18.46 -23.05 23.20
C VAL A 228 17.33 -22.16 23.73
N PRO A 229 17.60 -20.89 24.08
CA PRO A 229 16.54 -20.03 24.57
C PRO A 229 15.53 -19.82 23.44
N ALA A 230 14.25 -19.87 23.76
CA ALA A 230 13.20 -19.71 22.77
C ALA A 230 13.34 -18.34 22.09
N ASN A 231 13.39 -18.34 20.75
CA ASN A 231 13.30 -17.10 19.97
C ASN A 231 12.09 -16.29 20.46
N PRO A 232 12.22 -14.98 20.68
CA PRO A 232 11.13 -14.14 21.13
C PRO A 232 9.95 -14.28 20.17
N SER A 233 8.74 -14.29 20.72
CA SER A 233 7.54 -14.33 19.87
C SER A 233 7.50 -13.11 18.95
N PRO A 234 6.92 -13.20 17.74
CA PRO A 234 6.72 -12.05 16.86
C PRO A 234 6.03 -10.86 17.53
N ALA A 235 5.18 -11.13 18.53
CA ALA A 235 4.55 -10.10 19.35
C ALA A 235 5.58 -9.33 20.21
N ALA A 236 6.54 -10.03 20.83
CA ALA A 236 7.59 -9.41 21.62
C ALA A 236 8.51 -8.52 20.76
N TYR A 237 8.86 -8.96 19.53
CA TYR A 237 9.61 -8.12 18.59
C TYR A 237 8.85 -6.85 18.19
N ARG A 238 7.54 -6.96 17.93
CA ARG A 238 6.71 -5.78 17.63
C ARG A 238 6.64 -4.82 18.81
N ASP A 239 6.57 -5.33 20.03
CA ASP A 239 6.51 -4.49 21.23
C ASP A 239 7.83 -3.76 21.49
N ARG A 240 8.97 -4.43 21.27
CA ARG A 240 10.29 -3.78 21.27
C ARG A 240 10.39 -2.72 20.18
N ALA A 241 9.90 -3.00 18.97
CA ALA A 241 9.90 -2.03 17.88
C ALA A 241 9.04 -0.79 18.19
N VAL A 242 7.87 -0.98 18.81
CA VAL A 242 7.04 0.13 19.30
C VAL A 242 7.76 0.92 20.37
N ALA A 243 8.37 0.25 21.36
CA ALA A 243 9.11 0.92 22.43
C ALA A 243 10.29 1.74 21.87
N ALA A 244 11.04 1.19 20.91
CA ALA A 244 12.14 1.88 20.25
C ALA A 244 11.66 3.10 19.46
N ALA A 245 10.59 2.98 18.68
CA ALA A 245 10.02 4.09 17.91
C ALA A 245 9.45 5.20 18.82
N VAL A 246 8.81 4.85 19.93
CA VAL A 246 8.30 5.81 20.93
C VAL A 246 9.45 6.51 21.66
N HIS A 247 10.52 5.79 21.99
CA HIS A 247 11.70 6.39 22.58
C HIS A 247 12.36 7.37 21.62
N PHE A 248 12.62 6.92 20.39
CA PHE A 248 13.21 7.74 19.32
C PHE A 248 12.37 8.99 19.03
N SER A 249 11.03 8.88 18.99
CA SER A 249 10.19 10.06 18.73
C SER A 249 10.29 11.13 19.82
N ARG A 250 10.73 10.76 21.02
CA ARG A 250 10.92 11.68 22.16
C ARG A 250 12.35 12.20 22.27
N THR A 251 13.34 11.35 21.99
CA THR A 251 14.75 11.65 22.28
C THR A 251 15.63 11.83 21.06
N GLY A 252 15.22 11.32 19.89
CA GLY A 252 16.08 11.18 18.71
C GLY A 252 17.20 10.15 18.86
N GLY A 253 17.23 9.41 19.96
CA GLY A 253 18.28 8.45 20.28
C GLY A 253 17.81 6.99 20.30
N PRO A 254 18.74 6.04 20.38
CA PRO A 254 18.43 4.63 20.48
C PRO A 254 17.85 4.31 21.87
N LEU A 255 16.91 3.35 21.93
CA LEU A 255 16.36 2.87 23.20
C LEU A 255 17.47 2.21 24.03
N PRO A 256 17.82 2.72 25.24
CA PRO A 256 18.96 2.21 26.00
C PRO A 256 18.82 0.77 26.48
N SER A 257 17.59 0.29 26.67
CA SER A 257 17.30 -1.07 27.10
C SER A 257 17.24 -2.08 25.96
N ALA A 258 17.35 -1.64 24.70
CA ALA A 258 17.38 -2.55 23.55
C ALA A 258 18.81 -3.03 23.27
N PRO A 259 19.00 -4.33 22.97
CA PRO A 259 20.30 -4.85 22.54
C PRO A 259 20.55 -4.45 21.08
N TRP A 260 21.38 -3.44 20.87
CA TRP A 260 21.77 -2.96 19.55
C TRP A 260 23.07 -3.63 19.07
N ALA A 261 23.12 -4.00 17.79
CA ALA A 261 24.35 -4.43 17.12
C ALA A 261 24.59 -3.62 15.85
N PRO A 262 25.85 -3.35 15.46
CA PRO A 262 26.13 -2.73 14.17
C PRO A 262 25.66 -3.62 13.02
N THR A 263 25.10 -3.02 11.97
CA THR A 263 24.65 -3.73 10.75
C THR A 263 25.31 -3.15 9.51
N ALA A 264 25.54 -3.99 8.51
CA ALA A 264 26.30 -3.67 7.29
C ALA A 264 25.47 -2.95 6.21
N ARG A 265 24.40 -2.25 6.58
CA ARG A 265 23.57 -1.53 5.62
C ARG A 265 24.35 -0.34 5.05
N GLY A 266 24.95 -0.55 3.87
CA GLY A 266 25.62 0.41 3.00
C GLY A 266 25.41 0.00 1.55
#